data_AF-A0A1M6B723-F1
#
_entry.id   AF-A0A1M6B723-F1
#
_cell.length_a   1.000
_cell.length_b   1.000
_cell.length_c   1.000
_cell.angle_alpha   90.00
_cell.angle_beta   90.00
_cell.angle_gamma   90.00
#
_symmetry.space_group_name_H-M   'P 1'
#
loop_
_entity.id
_entity.type
_entity.pdbx_description
1 polymer ?
#
loop_
_entity_poly.entity_id
_entity_poly.type
_entity_poly.pdbx_seq_one_letter_code
_entity_poly.pdbx_strand_id
1 'polypeptide(L)'
;MINRFLLVITTILTMVLVSSFSCKNFKKEQPLFYMYADTVKQDTVKVDSTLIDSLIIEKEGDYNYKLYKSKGYATHYANRFNGRRTASGERFDNNKLTAAHRKLPFGTKVRVTNLANGRTIIVKINDRGPHVKGREIDLSNKAFMYLASKKARGVMPVKIEIAIKK
;
A
#
# COMPACT_ATOMS: atom_id res chain seq x y z
N MET A 1 -15.12 38.87 -52.02
CA MET A 1 -14.88 39.32 -50.64
C MET A 1 -15.48 38.30 -49.69
N ILE A 2 -14.68 37.38 -49.18
CA ILE A 2 -15.16 36.33 -48.27
C ILE A 2 -15.41 36.97 -46.91
N ASN A 3 -16.66 36.85 -46.45
CA ASN A 3 -17.19 37.56 -45.30
C ASN A 3 -16.48 37.07 -44.03
N ARG A 4 -15.65 37.93 -43.42
CA ARG A 4 -14.86 37.61 -42.20
C ARG A 4 -15.72 37.08 -41.05
N PHE A 5 -17.01 37.38 -41.06
CA PHE A 5 -17.99 36.88 -40.09
C PHE A 5 -18.26 35.36 -40.22
N LEU A 6 -18.22 34.81 -41.43
CA LEU A 6 -18.49 33.38 -41.68
C LEU A 6 -17.31 32.49 -41.23
N LEU A 7 -16.09 33.03 -41.22
CA LEU A 7 -14.87 32.31 -40.81
C LEU A 7 -14.73 32.21 -39.27
N VAL A 8 -15.36 33.12 -38.52
CA VAL A 8 -15.37 33.06 -37.04
C VAL A 8 -16.39 32.03 -36.53
N ILE A 9 -17.53 31.87 -37.21
CA ILE A 9 -18.55 30.90 -36.80
C ILE A 9 -18.08 29.45 -37.02
N THR A 10 -17.34 29.19 -38.11
CA THR A 10 -16.78 27.85 -38.40
C THR A 10 -15.64 27.45 -37.44
N THR A 11 -14.87 28.42 -36.95
CA THR A 11 -13.80 28.18 -35.97
C THR A 11 -14.33 27.93 -34.55
N ILE A 12 -15.44 28.56 -34.16
CA ILE A 12 -16.08 28.30 -32.86
C ILE A 12 -16.81 26.94 -32.87
N LEU A 13 -17.44 26.56 -33.98
CA LEU A 13 -18.15 25.28 -34.11
C LEU A 13 -17.19 24.06 -34.09
N THR A 14 -15.94 24.23 -34.52
CA THR A 14 -14.92 23.16 -34.51
C THR A 14 -14.24 22.98 -33.15
N MET A 15 -14.18 24.01 -32.28
CA MET A 15 -13.62 23.86 -30.92
C MET A 15 -14.50 23.08 -29.94
N VAL A 16 -15.81 22.96 -30.20
CA VAL A 16 -16.75 22.28 -29.28
C VAL A 16 -16.74 20.75 -29.47
N LEU A 17 -16.26 20.24 -30.61
CA LEU A 17 -16.31 18.81 -30.95
C LEU A 17 -15.12 17.97 -30.45
N VAL A 18 -14.13 18.55 -29.75
CA VAL A 18 -12.93 17.81 -29.28
C VAL A 18 -13.04 17.34 -27.83
N SER A 19 -14.15 17.59 -27.13
CA SER A 19 -14.28 17.23 -25.70
C SER A 19 -14.81 15.82 -25.42
N SER A 20 -14.99 14.97 -26.44
CA SER A 20 -15.68 13.69 -26.28
C SER A 20 -14.98 12.53 -26.96
N PHE A 21 -13.76 12.20 -26.55
CA PHE A 21 -13.21 10.86 -26.82
C PHE A 21 -12.45 10.29 -25.62
N SER A 22 -13.08 9.28 -25.02
CA SER A 22 -12.43 8.10 -24.48
C SER A 22 -11.81 8.18 -23.08
N CYS A 23 -12.66 8.34 -22.05
CA CYS A 23 -12.43 7.64 -20.79
C CYS A 23 -12.68 6.14 -21.04
N LYS A 24 -11.70 5.46 -21.63
CA LYS A 24 -11.71 3.99 -21.67
C LYS A 24 -11.40 3.51 -20.27
N ASN A 25 -12.37 2.79 -19.71
CA ASN A 25 -12.28 1.94 -18.54
C ASN A 25 -10.87 1.35 -18.40
N PHE A 26 -10.13 1.81 -17.41
CA PHE A 26 -8.92 1.13 -16.96
C PHE A 26 -9.39 -0.20 -16.37
N LYS A 27 -9.43 -1.25 -17.19
CA LYS A 27 -9.48 -2.63 -16.69
C LYS A 27 -8.33 -2.74 -15.71
N LYS A 28 -8.67 -2.77 -14.43
CA LYS A 28 -7.73 -3.15 -13.39
C LYS A 28 -7.51 -4.65 -13.56
N GLU A 29 -6.65 -5.01 -14.50
CA GLU A 29 -5.95 -6.28 -14.42
C GLU A 29 -5.24 -6.27 -13.07
N GLN A 30 -5.67 -7.14 -12.17
CA GLN A 30 -4.82 -7.54 -11.06
C GLN A 30 -3.62 -8.25 -11.70
N PRO A 31 -2.38 -7.78 -11.53
CA PRO A 31 -1.29 -8.73 -11.51
C PRO A 31 -1.28 -9.31 -10.10
N LEU A 32 -1.86 -10.49 -10.01
CA LEU A 32 -1.21 -11.62 -9.34
C LEU A 32 0.30 -11.55 -9.62
N PHE A 33 1.15 -11.82 -8.62
CA PHE A 33 2.59 -12.13 -8.71
C PHE A 33 3.55 -11.18 -7.98
N TYR A 34 3.84 -11.56 -6.75
CA TYR A 34 5.17 -11.59 -6.11
C TYR A 34 6.26 -10.68 -6.65
N MET A 35 6.64 -9.65 -5.87
CA MET A 35 7.93 -8.96 -6.00
C MET A 35 8.73 -9.12 -4.69
N TYR A 36 8.93 -10.37 -4.29
CA TYR A 36 10.01 -10.77 -3.37
C TYR A 36 11.13 -11.45 -4.17
N ALA A 37 11.64 -10.76 -5.20
CA ALA A 37 12.68 -11.32 -6.05
C ALA A 37 13.63 -10.23 -6.57
N ASP A 38 14.01 -9.25 -5.73
CA ASP A 38 14.92 -8.18 -6.15
C ASP A 38 15.97 -7.83 -5.08
N THR A 39 16.43 -8.79 -4.26
CA THR A 39 17.74 -8.68 -3.57
C THR A 39 18.19 -10.05 -3.05
N VAL A 40 18.56 -10.99 -3.92
CA VAL A 40 19.35 -12.15 -3.48
C VAL A 40 20.54 -12.25 -4.42
N LYS A 41 21.70 -11.80 -3.95
CA LYS A 41 22.97 -12.30 -4.47
C LYS A 41 22.91 -13.81 -4.29
N GLN A 42 23.05 -14.53 -5.39
CA GLN A 42 23.24 -15.96 -5.40
C GLN A 42 24.38 -16.26 -4.42
N ASP A 43 24.04 -16.87 -3.28
CA ASP A 43 24.87 -17.82 -2.55
C ASP A 43 24.05 -18.36 -1.35
N THR A 44 23.52 -19.56 -1.57
CA THR A 44 23.21 -20.63 -0.60
C THR A 44 22.28 -20.37 0.61
N VAL A 45 20.98 -20.13 0.36
CA VAL A 45 19.90 -20.87 1.06
C VAL A 45 18.75 -21.09 0.07
N LYS A 46 18.47 -22.34 -0.31
CA LYS A 46 17.20 -22.71 -0.97
C LYS A 46 16.07 -22.56 0.06
N VAL A 47 15.60 -21.34 0.28
CA VAL A 47 14.31 -21.14 0.92
C VAL A 47 13.29 -21.47 -0.14
N ASP A 48 12.54 -22.55 0.08
CA ASP A 48 11.52 -23.04 -0.83
C ASP A 48 10.52 -21.91 -1.10
N SER A 49 10.65 -21.28 -2.27
CA SER A 49 9.86 -20.13 -2.70
C SER A 49 8.36 -20.45 -2.70
N THR A 50 8.02 -21.75 -2.76
CA THR A 50 6.65 -22.27 -2.65
C THR A 50 6.05 -22.08 -1.24
N LEU A 51 6.85 -22.11 -0.17
CA LEU A 51 6.38 -21.89 1.21
C LEU A 51 6.17 -20.40 1.51
N ILE A 52 6.99 -19.52 0.92
CA ILE A 52 6.78 -18.08 1.04
C ILE A 52 5.51 -17.71 0.27
N ASP A 53 5.31 -18.25 -0.94
CA ASP A 53 4.08 -18.06 -1.71
C ASP A 53 2.87 -18.57 -0.92
N SER A 54 2.98 -19.74 -0.28
CA SER A 54 1.90 -20.33 0.53
C SER A 54 1.55 -19.51 1.80
N LEU A 55 2.51 -18.84 2.43
CA LEU A 55 2.27 -17.95 3.59
C LEU A 55 1.74 -16.57 3.20
N ILE A 56 2.14 -16.05 2.03
CA ILE A 56 1.64 -14.78 1.48
C ILE A 56 0.27 -14.98 0.82
N ILE A 57 -0.02 -16.20 0.36
CA ILE A 57 -1.28 -16.70 -0.19
C ILE A 57 -2.04 -17.55 0.86
N GLU A 58 -1.92 -17.23 2.15
CA GLU A 58 -3.03 -17.52 3.09
C GLU A 58 -4.21 -16.56 2.81
N LYS A 59 -4.71 -16.73 1.59
CA LYS A 59 -6.01 -16.40 1.00
C LYS A 59 -6.45 -14.95 1.12
N GLU A 60 -6.24 -14.18 0.05
CA GLU A 60 -7.08 -13.00 -0.23
C GLU A 60 -8.58 -13.34 -0.18
N GLY A 61 -8.95 -14.61 -0.39
CA GLY A 61 -10.30 -15.15 -0.25
C GLY A 61 -10.79 -15.38 1.19
N ASP A 62 -9.95 -15.33 2.21
CA ASP A 62 -10.32 -15.66 3.61
C ASP A 62 -10.69 -14.44 4.45
N TYR A 63 -10.47 -13.24 3.95
CA TYR A 63 -10.72 -12.02 4.71
C TYR A 63 -11.78 -11.15 4.03
N ASN A 64 -12.75 -10.69 4.82
CA ASN A 64 -13.57 -9.54 4.50
C ASN A 64 -12.83 -8.27 4.94
N TYR A 65 -12.79 -7.26 4.08
CA TYR A 65 -12.07 -6.01 4.37
C TYR A 65 -13.06 -4.91 4.74
N LYS A 66 -12.97 -4.41 5.98
CA LYS A 66 -13.73 -3.23 6.42
C LYS A 66 -12.85 -1.99 6.34
N LEU A 67 -13.32 -0.96 5.64
CA LEU A 67 -12.61 0.32 5.56
C LEU A 67 -12.46 0.91 6.97
N TYR A 68 -11.21 1.19 7.35
CA TYR A 68 -10.89 1.92 8.58
C TYR A 68 -10.53 3.37 8.27
N LYS A 69 -9.65 3.58 7.30
CA LYS A 69 -9.20 4.91 6.87
C LYS A 69 -8.91 4.93 5.37
N SER A 70 -9.60 5.79 4.62
CA SER A 70 -9.40 5.94 3.17
C SER A 70 -8.06 6.61 2.82
N LYS A 71 -7.62 7.57 3.64
CA LYS A 71 -6.37 8.30 3.48
C LYS A 71 -5.75 8.58 4.85
N GLY A 72 -4.57 7.99 5.07
CA GLY A 72 -3.70 8.25 6.20
C GLY A 72 -2.24 8.25 5.74
N TYR A 73 -1.31 8.41 6.68
CA TYR A 73 0.11 8.33 6.40
C TYR A 73 0.75 7.20 7.19
N ALA A 74 1.51 6.36 6.50
CA ALA A 74 2.33 5.33 7.09
C ALA A 74 3.79 5.79 7.16
N THR A 75 4.45 5.46 8.26
CA THR A 75 5.92 5.49 8.34
C THR A 75 6.46 4.13 8.76
N HIS A 76 7.74 4.04 9.05
CA HIS A 76 8.34 2.81 9.57
C HIS A 76 9.19 3.08 10.80
N TYR A 77 9.38 2.03 11.60
CA TYR A 77 10.29 2.07 12.72
C TYR A 77 11.75 2.27 12.28
N ALA A 78 12.51 2.98 13.11
CA ALA A 78 13.96 3.04 12.99
C ALA A 78 14.61 1.72 13.48
N ASN A 79 15.75 1.36 12.91
CA ASN A 79 16.45 0.11 13.23
C ASN A 79 16.77 -0.06 14.73
N ARG A 80 16.98 1.03 15.46
CA ARG A 80 17.27 1.02 16.92
C ARG A 80 16.20 0.36 17.79
N PHE A 81 14.98 0.23 17.28
CA PHE A 81 13.87 -0.41 18.01
C PHE A 81 13.89 -1.94 17.90
N ASN A 82 14.66 -2.51 16.96
CA ASN A 82 14.74 -3.95 16.75
C ASN A 82 15.13 -4.67 18.05
N GLY A 83 14.41 -5.74 18.39
CA GLY A 83 14.61 -6.54 19.60
C GLY A 83 14.02 -5.97 20.90
N ARG A 84 13.54 -4.71 20.91
CA ARG A 84 12.85 -4.11 22.07
C ARG A 84 11.46 -4.70 22.25
N ARG A 85 10.91 -4.63 23.47
CA ARG A 85 9.52 -5.04 23.72
C ARG A 85 8.55 -4.00 23.15
N THR A 86 7.53 -4.48 22.46
CA THR A 86 6.37 -3.71 22.00
C THR A 86 5.33 -3.59 23.12
N ALA A 87 4.31 -2.75 22.93
CA ALA A 87 3.19 -2.62 23.86
C ALA A 87 2.33 -3.89 23.99
N SER A 88 2.39 -4.83 23.04
CA SER A 88 1.78 -6.16 23.20
C SER A 88 2.59 -7.12 24.08
N GLY A 89 3.83 -6.76 24.42
CA GLY A 89 4.78 -7.61 25.14
C GLY A 89 5.71 -8.43 24.22
N GLU A 90 5.37 -8.57 22.92
CA GLU A 90 6.23 -9.23 21.93
C GLU A 90 7.52 -8.42 21.69
N ARG A 91 8.64 -9.09 21.37
CA ARG A 91 9.84 -8.40 20.85
C ARG A 91 9.60 -7.94 19.42
N PHE A 92 9.87 -6.66 19.17
CA PHE A 92 9.82 -6.06 17.86
C PHE A 92 10.90 -6.64 16.95
N ASP A 93 10.53 -6.93 15.71
CA ASP A 93 11.43 -7.46 14.68
C ASP A 93 11.11 -6.78 13.35
N ASN A 94 12.10 -6.08 12.80
CA ASN A 94 11.99 -5.39 11.52
C ASN A 94 11.71 -6.31 10.34
N ASN A 95 12.01 -7.61 10.47
CA ASN A 95 11.82 -8.62 9.43
C ASN A 95 10.44 -9.30 9.49
N LYS A 96 9.57 -8.92 10.44
CA LYS A 96 8.19 -9.41 10.54
C LYS A 96 7.20 -8.44 9.92
N LEU A 97 6.02 -8.94 9.56
CA LEU A 97 4.92 -8.13 9.02
C LEU A 97 4.03 -7.60 10.15
N THR A 98 4.55 -6.62 10.88
CA THR A 98 3.90 -6.03 12.05
C THR A 98 3.81 -4.51 11.94
N ALA A 99 2.91 -3.92 12.73
CA ALA A 99 2.72 -2.49 12.77
C ALA A 99 2.23 -2.00 14.14
N ALA A 100 2.46 -0.71 14.39
CA ALA A 100 1.94 0.02 15.52
C ALA A 100 0.74 0.87 15.13
N HIS A 101 -0.29 0.83 15.96
CA HIS A 101 -1.49 1.61 15.77
C HIS A 101 -2.08 2.06 17.11
N ARG A 102 -2.69 3.26 17.15
CA ARG A 102 -3.09 3.94 18.38
C ARG A 102 -4.24 3.23 19.10
N LYS A 103 -5.24 2.77 18.35
CA LYS A 103 -6.53 2.30 18.90
C LYS A 103 -6.88 0.85 18.58
N LEU A 104 -6.50 0.35 17.41
CA LEU A 104 -6.77 -1.03 17.01
C LEU A 104 -6.27 -2.05 18.06
N PRO A 105 -7.08 -3.08 18.38
CA PRO A 105 -6.67 -4.16 19.27
C PRO A 105 -5.39 -4.86 18.79
N PHE A 106 -4.59 -5.35 19.72
CA PHE A 106 -3.45 -6.18 19.37
C PHE A 106 -3.93 -7.48 18.71
N GLY A 107 -3.15 -8.01 17.77
CA GLY A 107 -3.52 -9.16 16.95
C GLY A 107 -4.41 -8.83 15.76
N THR A 108 -5.00 -7.63 15.71
CA THR A 108 -5.80 -7.20 14.54
C THR A 108 -4.92 -7.23 13.29
N LYS A 109 -5.40 -7.90 12.23
CA LYS A 109 -4.76 -7.85 10.92
C LYS A 109 -5.33 -6.66 10.13
N VAL A 110 -4.45 -5.89 9.51
CA VAL A 110 -4.85 -4.78 8.64
C VAL A 110 -4.21 -4.90 7.28
N ARG A 111 -4.99 -4.68 6.24
CA ARG A 111 -4.50 -4.47 4.89
C ARG A 111 -4.11 -3.00 4.74
N VAL A 112 -2.85 -2.77 4.41
CA VAL A 112 -2.30 -1.45 4.14
C VAL A 112 -2.05 -1.37 2.65
N THR A 113 -2.65 -0.37 2.01
CA THR A 113 -2.48 -0.10 0.57
C THR A 113 -1.71 1.20 0.41
N ASN A 114 -0.59 1.18 -0.30
CA ASN A 114 0.08 2.41 -0.71
C ASN A 114 -0.71 3.06 -1.85
N LEU A 115 -1.19 4.29 -1.63
CA LEU A 115 -2.03 5.00 -2.58
C LEU A 115 -1.27 5.47 -3.83
N ALA A 116 0.06 5.55 -3.78
CA ALA A 116 0.88 6.02 -4.89
C ALA A 116 1.13 4.94 -5.96
N ASN A 117 1.20 3.65 -5.57
CA ASN A 117 1.53 2.55 -6.49
C ASN A 117 0.54 1.37 -6.44
N GLY A 118 -0.47 1.42 -5.56
CA GLY A 118 -1.48 0.37 -5.44
C GLY A 118 -1.01 -0.92 -4.76
N ARG A 119 0.26 -1.01 -4.33
CA ARG A 119 0.77 -2.20 -3.62
C ARG A 119 0.06 -2.35 -2.27
N THR A 120 -0.19 -3.59 -1.88
CA THR A 120 -0.87 -3.90 -0.62
C THR A 120 -0.14 -4.97 0.17
N ILE A 121 -0.25 -4.91 1.50
CA ILE A 121 0.27 -5.93 2.39
C ILE A 121 -0.62 -6.04 3.63
N ILE A 122 -0.71 -7.25 4.20
CA ILE A 122 -1.38 -7.48 5.48
C ILE A 122 -0.34 -7.48 6.59
N VAL A 123 -0.58 -6.72 7.65
CA VAL A 123 0.28 -6.66 8.84
C VAL A 123 -0.54 -6.91 10.11
N LYS A 124 0.11 -7.46 11.13
CA LYS A 124 -0.47 -7.63 12.47
C LYS A 124 -0.18 -6.41 13.34
N ILE A 125 -1.20 -5.87 14.00
CA ILE A 125 -1.01 -4.83 15.02
C ILE A 125 -0.45 -5.47 16.29
N ASN A 126 0.73 -5.05 16.73
CA ASN A 126 1.34 -5.54 17.97
C ASN A 126 1.99 -4.44 18.82
N ASP A 127 1.87 -3.18 18.41
CA ASP A 127 2.44 -2.06 19.16
C ASP A 127 1.55 -0.82 19.16
N ARG A 128 1.89 0.17 19.98
CA ARG A 128 1.16 1.45 20.14
C ARG A 128 1.97 2.62 19.56
N GLY A 129 1.24 3.54 18.97
CA GLY A 129 1.76 4.64 18.18
C GLY A 129 0.97 4.76 16.89
N PRO A 130 1.29 5.69 15.99
CA PRO A 130 2.31 6.73 16.14
C PRO A 130 1.83 7.82 17.12
N HIS A 131 2.77 8.40 17.88
CA HIS A 131 2.46 9.50 18.81
C HIS A 131 2.52 10.88 18.15
N VAL A 132 3.01 10.95 16.90
CA VAL A 132 3.09 12.19 16.13
C VAL A 132 1.80 12.40 15.34
N LYS A 133 1.29 13.63 15.37
CA LYS A 133 0.08 14.04 14.64
C LYS A 133 0.25 13.81 13.13
N GLY A 134 -0.83 13.39 12.48
CA GLY A 134 -0.85 13.16 11.02
C GLY A 134 -0.32 11.80 10.57
N ARG A 135 0.30 10.99 11.44
CA ARG A 135 0.69 9.60 11.14
C ARG A 135 -0.34 8.63 11.69
N GLU A 136 -0.81 7.72 10.85
CA GLU A 136 -1.86 6.77 11.19
C GLU A 136 -1.28 5.42 11.64
N ILE A 137 -0.18 4.98 11.02
CA ILE A 137 0.40 3.66 11.27
C ILE A 137 1.93 3.68 11.11
N ASP A 138 2.64 3.01 12.01
CA ASP A 138 4.08 2.79 11.89
C ASP A 138 4.34 1.31 11.58
N LEU A 139 4.87 1.04 10.40
CA LEU A 139 5.13 -0.30 9.88
C LEU A 139 6.52 -0.81 10.32
N SER A 140 6.70 -2.12 10.32
CA SER A 140 8.06 -2.69 10.31
C SER A 140 8.80 -2.28 9.04
N ASN A 141 10.13 -2.32 9.07
CA ASN A 141 10.94 -1.98 7.90
C ASN A 141 10.62 -2.90 6.71
N LYS A 142 10.50 -4.22 6.93
CA LYS A 142 10.11 -5.17 5.87
C LYS A 142 8.76 -4.84 5.24
N ALA A 143 7.73 -4.54 6.05
CA ALA A 143 6.41 -4.21 5.54
C ALA A 143 6.41 -2.88 4.77
N PHE A 144 7.13 -1.87 5.26
CA PHE A 144 7.25 -0.59 4.58
C PHE A 144 7.99 -0.73 3.25
N MET A 145 9.11 -1.46 3.21
CA MET A 145 9.90 -1.63 1.98
C MET A 145 9.16 -2.41 0.91
N TYR A 146 8.29 -3.34 1.30
CA TYR A 146 7.39 -4.01 0.35
C TYR A 146 6.45 -3.02 -0.35
N LEU A 147 5.89 -2.08 0.41
CA LEU A 147 4.98 -1.05 -0.10
C LEU A 147 5.69 0.09 -0.82
N ALA A 148 6.92 0.41 -0.41
CA ALA A 148 7.66 1.57 -0.90
C ALA A 148 8.09 1.40 -2.37
N SER A 149 8.14 2.52 -3.09
CA SER A 149 8.95 2.61 -4.31
C SER A 149 10.37 3.04 -3.93
N LYS A 150 11.36 2.80 -4.81
CA LYS A 150 12.79 3.11 -4.60
C LYS A 150 13.10 4.55 -4.11
N LYS A 151 12.13 5.47 -4.15
CA LYS A 151 12.26 6.89 -3.75
C LYS A 151 11.35 7.30 -2.57
N ALA A 152 10.79 6.37 -1.79
CA ALA A 152 9.88 6.73 -0.71
C ALA A 152 10.59 7.52 0.42
N ARG A 153 10.09 8.71 0.74
CA ARG A 153 10.66 9.69 1.69
C ARG A 153 10.44 9.31 3.18
N GLY A 154 10.46 8.03 3.53
CA GLY A 154 10.18 7.52 4.88
C GLY A 154 8.71 7.68 5.35
N VAL A 155 7.88 8.38 4.56
CA VAL A 155 6.43 8.54 4.76
C VAL A 155 5.72 8.24 3.45
N MET A 156 4.60 7.53 3.51
CA MET A 156 3.77 7.27 2.34
C MET A 156 2.26 7.42 2.63
N PRO A 157 1.46 7.93 1.68
CA PRO A 157 0.01 7.97 1.82
C PRO A 157 -0.57 6.56 1.66
N VAL A 158 -1.43 6.15 2.60
CA VAL A 158 -1.99 4.80 2.64
C VAL A 158 -3.50 4.80 2.86
N LYS A 159 -4.15 3.74 2.37
CA LYS A 159 -5.47 3.29 2.80
C LYS A 159 -5.30 2.13 3.77
N ILE A 160 -6.08 2.11 4.84
CA ILE A 160 -6.08 1.06 5.86
C ILE A 160 -7.46 0.42 5.94
N GLU A 161 -7.47 -0.91 5.85
CA GLU A 161 -8.65 -1.75 5.98
C GLU A 161 -8.40 -2.83 7.03
N ILE A 162 -9.38 -3.11 7.87
CA ILE A 162 -9.33 -4.20 8.85
C ILE A 162 -9.66 -5.49 8.11
N ALA A 163 -8.79 -6.49 8.24
CA ALA A 163 -8.98 -7.82 7.68
C ALA A 163 -9.73 -8.69 8.71
N ILE A 164 -10.98 -9.02 8.39
CA ILE A 164 -11.88 -9.83 9.22
C ILE A 164 -11.89 -11.23 8.62
N LYS A 165 -11.42 -12.24 9.36
CA LYS A 165 -11.43 -13.62 8.88
C LYS A 165 -12.88 -14.06 8.66
N LYS A 166 -13.15 -14.70 7.52
CA LYS A 166 -14.43 -15.33 7.20
C LYS A 166 -14.74 -16.50 8.13
#